data_AF-A0A511JD84-F1
#
_entry.id   AF-A0A511JD84-F1
#
_cell.length_a   1.000
_cell.length_b   1.000
_cell.length_c   1.000
_cell.angle_alpha   90.00
_cell.angle_beta   90.00
_cell.angle_gamma   90.00
#
_symmetry.space_group_name_H-M   'P 1'
#
loop_
_entity.id
_entity.type
_entity.pdbx_description
1 polymer ?
#
loop_
_entity_poly.entity_id
_entity_poly.type
_entity_poly.pdbx_seq_one_letter_code
_entity_poly.pdbx_strand_id
1 'polypeptide(L)'
;MPSDPQISDEHASDEHAPDEQPVPSEAELQRIAEPARVRRAPKYSVFIGVGAVVGIVVALLLTLFLGEGDEADGAQDGQSSSVASGQGFISFLDGQGTIRFVMALTGGVVGGFAGGALAVAADRRSRDPLA
;
A
#
# COMPACT_ATOMS: atom_id res chain seq x y z
N MET A 1 -36.46 11.40 -70.33
CA MET A 1 -36.91 12.06 -69.10
C MET A 1 -36.46 11.19 -67.94
N PRO A 2 -35.31 11.48 -67.30
CA PRO A 2 -34.89 10.81 -66.08
C PRO A 2 -35.69 11.37 -64.91
N SER A 3 -36.22 10.49 -64.08
CA SER A 3 -36.94 10.82 -62.85
C SER A 3 -35.97 11.36 -61.81
N ASP A 4 -36.28 12.52 -61.27
CA ASP A 4 -35.65 13.12 -60.10
C ASP A 4 -35.82 12.19 -58.88
N PRO A 5 -34.75 11.77 -58.18
CA PRO A 5 -34.91 11.05 -56.94
C PRO A 5 -35.40 12.04 -55.89
N GLN A 6 -36.66 11.88 -55.48
CA GLN A 6 -37.20 12.46 -54.25
C GLN A 6 -36.27 12.05 -53.11
N ILE A 7 -35.38 12.95 -52.70
CA ILE A 7 -34.69 12.85 -51.42
C ILE A 7 -35.81 13.06 -50.42
N SER A 8 -36.39 11.95 -49.95
CA SER A 8 -37.30 11.95 -48.83
C SER A 8 -36.59 12.64 -47.67
N ASP A 9 -37.15 13.77 -47.25
CA ASP A 9 -36.84 14.47 -46.00
C ASP A 9 -37.23 13.60 -44.79
N GLU A 10 -36.63 12.41 -44.72
CA GLU A 10 -36.76 11.47 -43.60
C GLU A 10 -35.44 11.52 -42.80
N HIS A 11 -35.00 12.74 -42.49
CA HIS A 11 -34.19 12.97 -41.29
C HIS A 11 -35.14 13.30 -40.13
N ALA A 12 -36.11 12.42 -39.92
CA ALA A 12 -36.81 12.32 -38.66
C ALA A 12 -35.79 11.80 -37.65
N SER A 13 -35.09 12.74 -37.03
CA SER A 13 -34.80 12.67 -35.60
C SER A 13 -34.37 11.29 -35.08
N ASP A 14 -33.33 10.69 -35.66
CA ASP A 14 -32.51 9.71 -34.95
C ASP A 14 -31.62 10.46 -33.94
N GLU A 15 -32.26 11.28 -33.11
CA GLU A 15 -31.71 11.64 -31.82
C GLU A 15 -31.86 10.36 -30.99
N HIS A 16 -30.85 9.49 -31.13
CA HIS A 16 -30.60 8.36 -30.27
C HIS A 16 -30.37 8.92 -28.86
N ALA A 17 -31.47 9.30 -28.20
CA ALA A 17 -31.53 9.44 -26.77
C ALA A 17 -30.98 8.12 -26.24
N PRO A 18 -29.85 8.13 -25.50
CA PRO A 18 -29.29 6.90 -24.98
C PRO A 18 -30.42 6.22 -24.22
N ASP A 19 -30.77 4.99 -24.62
CA ASP A 19 -31.80 4.19 -23.96
C ASP A 19 -31.61 4.35 -22.46
N GLU A 20 -32.48 5.14 -21.84
CA GLU A 20 -32.49 5.37 -20.41
C GLU A 20 -33.10 4.11 -19.82
N GLN A 21 -32.33 3.01 -19.91
CA GLN A 21 -32.75 1.74 -19.35
C GLN A 21 -32.94 2.01 -17.86
N PRO A 22 -34.16 1.80 -17.34
CA PRO A 22 -34.47 2.11 -15.96
C PRO A 22 -33.48 1.35 -15.08
N VAL A 23 -32.68 2.09 -14.32
CA VAL A 23 -31.72 1.49 -13.39
C VAL A 23 -32.50 0.55 -12.48
N PRO A 24 -32.21 -0.78 -12.50
CA PRO A 24 -33.03 -1.74 -11.79
C PRO A 24 -33.18 -1.36 -10.33
N SER A 25 -34.35 -1.63 -9.76
CA SER A 25 -34.60 -1.35 -8.35
C SER A 25 -33.70 -2.21 -7.46
N GLU A 26 -33.34 -1.73 -6.27
CA GLU A 26 -32.43 -2.45 -5.37
C GLU A 26 -32.94 -3.86 -5.04
N ALA A 27 -34.26 -4.04 -4.97
CA ALA A 27 -34.92 -5.33 -4.78
C ALA A 27 -34.79 -6.27 -6.00
N GLU A 28 -34.76 -5.73 -7.23
CA GLU A 28 -34.51 -6.50 -8.45
C GLU A 28 -33.03 -6.86 -8.59
N LEU A 29 -32.12 -5.94 -8.23
CA LEU A 29 -30.70 -6.24 -8.15
C LEU A 29 -30.43 -7.36 -7.16
N GLN A 30 -31.01 -7.37 -5.96
CA GLN A 30 -30.79 -8.49 -5.01
C GLN A 30 -31.32 -9.84 -5.53
N ARG A 31 -32.34 -9.82 -6.40
CA ARG A 31 -32.93 -11.03 -6.97
C ARG A 31 -32.13 -11.57 -8.16
N ILE A 32 -31.54 -10.68 -8.96
CA ILE A 32 -30.79 -11.02 -10.19
C ILE A 32 -29.29 -11.12 -9.91
N ALA A 33 -28.78 -10.44 -8.88
CA ALA A 33 -27.38 -10.42 -8.51
C ALA A 33 -26.95 -11.81 -8.06
N GLU A 34 -26.32 -12.51 -8.96
CA GLU A 34 -25.42 -13.59 -8.62
C GLU A 34 -24.26 -12.96 -7.82
N PRO A 35 -23.93 -13.48 -6.62
CA PRO A 35 -22.85 -12.92 -5.80
C PRO A 35 -21.51 -13.13 -6.50
N ALA A 36 -21.18 -12.20 -7.39
CA ALA A 36 -19.91 -12.13 -8.07
C ALA A 36 -18.87 -11.73 -7.03
N ARG A 37 -18.18 -12.72 -6.48
CA ARG A 37 -17.04 -12.50 -5.58
C ARG A 37 -15.92 -11.85 -6.39
N VAL A 38 -15.97 -10.52 -6.50
CA VAL A 38 -14.88 -9.73 -7.08
C VAL A 38 -13.65 -10.02 -6.24
N ARG A 39 -12.65 -10.71 -6.80
CA ARG A 39 -11.36 -10.96 -6.14
C ARG A 39 -10.56 -9.66 -6.05
N ARG A 40 -11.09 -8.63 -5.38
CA ARG A 40 -10.27 -7.56 -4.81
C ARG A 40 -9.78 -8.07 -3.46
N ALA A 41 -8.85 -9.02 -3.48
CA ALA A 41 -8.06 -9.29 -2.29
C ALA A 41 -7.12 -8.08 -2.13
N PRO A 42 -7.23 -7.29 -1.06
CA PRO A 42 -6.27 -6.24 -0.78
C PRO A 42 -4.89 -6.87 -0.68
N LYS A 43 -3.89 -6.30 -1.36
CA LYS A 43 -2.53 -6.84 -1.34
C LYS A 43 -1.86 -6.46 -0.02
N TYR A 44 -2.21 -7.12 1.08
CA TYR A 44 -1.60 -6.91 2.40
C TYR A 44 -0.08 -7.04 2.38
N SER A 45 0.44 -7.91 1.50
CA SER A 45 1.87 -8.09 1.29
C SER A 45 2.59 -6.82 0.84
N VAL A 46 1.94 -5.94 0.08
CA VAL A 46 2.54 -4.67 -0.36
C VAL A 46 2.73 -3.72 0.81
N PHE A 47 1.74 -3.62 1.70
CA PHE A 47 1.83 -2.76 2.88
C PHE A 47 2.89 -3.24 3.88
N ILE A 48 2.97 -4.55 4.10
CA ILE A 48 4.02 -5.15 4.94
C ILE A 48 5.40 -4.91 4.31
N GLY A 49 5.53 -5.13 2.99
CA GLY A 49 6.78 -4.93 2.27
C GLY A 49 7.25 -3.47 2.31
N VAL A 50 6.36 -2.52 2.02
CA VAL A 50 6.68 -1.08 2.08
C VAL A 50 7.03 -0.67 3.51
N GLY A 51 6.24 -1.11 4.50
CA GLY A 51 6.54 -0.83 5.91
C GLY A 51 7.92 -1.32 6.32
N ALA A 52 8.30 -2.53 5.93
CA ALA A 52 9.62 -3.08 6.22
C ALA A 52 10.75 -2.29 5.55
N VAL A 53 10.58 -1.91 4.27
CA VAL A 53 11.58 -1.09 3.56
C VAL A 53 11.74 0.28 4.23
N VAL A 54 10.63 0.95 4.56
CA VAL A 54 10.67 2.23 5.26
C VAL A 54 11.35 2.08 6.63
N GLY A 55 11.02 1.03 7.38
CA GLY A 55 11.66 0.76 8.68
C GLY A 55 13.16 0.52 8.58
N ILE A 56 13.63 -0.20 7.57
CA ILE A 56 15.07 -0.38 7.27
C ILE A 56 15.71 0.98 6.98
N VAL A 57 15.12 1.79 6.09
CA VAL A 57 15.66 3.10 5.71
C VAL A 57 15.75 4.00 6.93
N VAL A 58 14.68 4.12 7.73
CA VAL A 58 14.67 4.93 8.95
C VAL A 58 15.73 4.45 9.93
N ALA A 59 15.85 3.14 10.19
CA ALA A 59 16.87 2.62 11.10
C ALA A 59 18.30 2.88 10.62
N LEU A 60 18.55 2.79 9.30
CA LEU A 60 19.84 3.13 8.71
C LEU A 60 20.13 4.63 8.83
N LEU A 61 19.16 5.50 8.56
CA LEU A 61 19.32 6.95 8.72
C LEU A 61 19.59 7.30 10.19
N LEU A 62 18.85 6.71 11.13
CA LEU A 62 19.11 6.88 12.56
C LEU A 62 20.53 6.41 12.91
N THR A 63 20.96 5.24 12.43
CA THR A 63 22.32 4.75 12.72
C THR A 63 23.41 5.66 12.16
N LEU A 64 23.19 6.28 11.00
CA LEU A 64 24.12 7.24 10.42
C LEU A 64 24.12 8.55 11.22
N PHE A 65 22.98 9.23 11.31
CA PHE A 65 22.91 10.56 11.91
C PHE A 65 23.06 10.58 13.43
N LEU A 66 22.59 9.55 14.12
CA LEU A 66 22.62 9.45 15.59
C LEU A 66 23.92 8.81 16.09
N GLY A 67 24.54 7.92 15.30
CA GLY A 67 25.86 7.35 15.59
C GLY A 67 27.00 8.38 15.57
N GLU A 68 26.77 9.55 14.98
CA GLU A 68 27.69 10.69 14.97
C GLU A 68 27.28 11.81 15.93
N GLY A 69 26.03 11.83 16.42
CA GLY A 69 25.43 12.97 17.12
C GLY A 69 24.93 12.73 18.54
N ASP A 70 24.90 11.49 19.04
CA ASP A 70 24.12 11.14 20.23
C ASP A 70 24.94 10.47 21.36
N GLU A 71 25.71 11.31 22.05
CA GLU A 71 25.83 11.22 23.51
C GLU A 71 24.71 12.02 24.22
N ALA A 72 23.70 12.54 23.50
CA ALA A 72 22.84 13.62 23.99
C ALA A 72 21.33 13.36 23.75
N ASP A 73 20.75 12.67 24.73
CA ASP A 73 19.33 12.73 25.13
C ASP A 73 18.32 11.78 24.43
N GLY A 74 18.17 10.59 25.01
CA GLY A 74 16.82 10.08 25.33
C GLY A 74 16.52 8.60 25.09
N ALA A 75 16.68 7.81 26.15
CA ALA A 75 15.97 6.55 26.46
C ALA A 75 16.29 5.29 25.62
N GLN A 76 17.16 4.41 26.16
CA GLN A 76 16.74 3.30 27.03
C GLN A 76 17.99 2.54 27.55
N ASP A 77 18.29 2.72 28.84
CA ASP A 77 19.01 1.83 29.76
C ASP A 77 20.13 0.91 29.23
N GLY A 78 21.37 1.28 29.54
CA GLY A 78 22.28 0.34 30.19
C GLY A 78 23.14 -0.58 29.32
N GLN A 79 23.63 -0.11 28.17
CA GLN A 79 24.85 -0.69 27.61
C GLN A 79 25.80 0.40 27.15
N SER A 80 26.71 0.77 28.05
CA SER A 80 28.10 1.02 27.69
C SER A 80 28.68 -0.25 27.05
N SER A 81 28.20 -0.59 25.85
CA SER A 81 28.83 -1.60 25.02
C SER A 81 30.11 -0.96 24.51
N SER A 82 31.19 -1.19 25.27
CA SER A 82 32.51 -1.40 24.70
C SER A 82 32.30 -2.23 23.43
N VAL A 83 32.24 -1.56 22.28
CA VAL A 83 32.10 -2.21 20.98
C VAL A 83 33.34 -3.09 20.91
N ALA A 84 33.16 -4.39 21.10
CA ALA A 84 34.27 -5.31 20.99
C ALA A 84 34.82 -5.13 19.59
N SER A 85 36.02 -4.56 19.48
CA SER A 85 36.72 -4.31 18.22
C SER A 85 37.20 -5.61 17.55
N GLY A 86 36.45 -6.70 17.74
CA GLY A 86 36.91 -8.05 17.52
C GLY A 86 35.80 -8.98 17.04
N GLN A 87 36.01 -9.43 15.79
CA GLN A 87 35.65 -10.74 15.28
C GLN A 87 34.27 -10.91 14.61
N GLY A 88 33.90 -9.96 13.75
CA GLY A 88 33.08 -10.33 12.59
C GLY A 88 33.85 -11.28 11.67
N PHE A 89 33.26 -12.40 11.25
CA PHE A 89 33.94 -13.42 10.43
C PHE A 89 34.20 -12.96 8.97
N ILE A 90 33.62 -11.83 8.57
CA ILE A 90 33.80 -11.14 7.28
C ILE A 90 33.71 -9.62 7.49
N SER A 91 34.43 -8.84 6.67
CA SER A 91 34.67 -7.40 6.88
C SER A 91 33.42 -6.53 7.00
N PHE A 92 32.29 -6.95 6.46
CA PHE A 92 31.02 -6.22 6.58
C PHE A 92 30.24 -6.53 7.87
N LEU A 93 30.66 -7.54 8.64
CA LEU A 93 30.15 -7.87 9.98
C LEU A 93 31.09 -7.40 11.10
N ASP A 94 32.17 -6.69 10.77
CA ASP A 94 32.98 -6.06 11.80
C ASP A 94 32.16 -4.97 12.54
N GLY A 95 32.50 -4.64 13.78
CA GLY A 95 31.63 -3.98 14.78
C GLY A 95 30.53 -3.05 14.24
N GLN A 96 30.89 -2.05 13.43
CA GLN A 96 29.94 -1.09 12.82
C GLN A 96 28.99 -1.70 11.78
N GLY A 97 29.47 -2.64 10.96
CA GLY A 97 28.66 -3.33 9.98
C GLY A 97 27.60 -4.25 10.62
N THR A 98 27.95 -4.90 11.74
CA THR A 98 26.98 -5.68 12.52
C THR A 98 25.91 -4.80 13.16
N ILE A 99 26.26 -3.62 13.70
CA ILE A 99 25.29 -2.68 14.26
C ILE A 99 24.28 -2.24 13.20
N ARG A 100 24.77 -1.84 12.01
CA ARG A 100 23.90 -1.44 10.89
C ARG A 100 23.00 -2.57 10.43
N PHE A 101 23.52 -3.80 10.38
CA PHE A 101 22.72 -4.97 9.99
C PHE A 101 21.60 -5.28 11.00
N VAL A 102 21.92 -5.29 12.30
CA VAL A 102 20.93 -5.56 13.35
C VAL A 102 19.88 -4.44 13.43
N MET A 103 20.29 -3.18 13.28
CA MET A 103 19.37 -2.05 13.23
C MET A 103 18.47 -2.10 12.01
N ALA A 104 19.02 -2.39 10.82
CA ALA A 104 18.23 -2.58 9.61
C ALA A 104 17.21 -3.72 9.78
N LEU A 105 17.64 -4.87 10.32
CA LEU A 105 16.75 -6.00 10.54
C LEU A 105 15.62 -5.67 11.53
N THR A 106 15.97 -5.09 12.68
CA THR A 106 14.99 -4.69 13.70
C THR A 106 14.03 -3.64 13.16
N GLY A 107 14.55 -2.61 12.48
CA GLY A 107 13.77 -1.58 11.82
C GLY A 107 12.82 -2.16 10.78
N GLY A 108 13.29 -3.13 9.98
CA GLY A 108 12.47 -3.83 9.00
C GLY A 108 11.35 -4.65 9.61
N VAL A 109 11.61 -5.35 10.71
CA VAL A 109 10.58 -6.10 11.45
C VAL A 109 9.52 -5.14 12.01
N VAL A 110 9.93 -4.09 12.72
CA VAL A 110 9.01 -3.10 13.32
C VAL A 110 8.21 -2.39 12.22
N GLY A 111 8.86 -1.96 11.15
CA GLY A 111 8.22 -1.34 10.00
C GLY A 111 7.24 -2.28 9.30
N GLY A 112 7.58 -3.55 9.17
CA GLY A 112 6.69 -4.56 8.60
C GLY A 112 5.42 -4.77 9.42
N PHE A 113 5.53 -4.82 10.75
CA PHE A 113 4.37 -4.88 11.65
C PHE A 113 3.51 -3.62 11.56
N ALA A 114 4.12 -2.43 11.57
CA ALA A 114 3.40 -1.17 11.42
C ALA A 114 2.66 -1.08 10.06
N GLY A 115 3.34 -1.48 8.97
CA GLY A 115 2.75 -1.57 7.63
C GLY A 115 1.60 -2.58 7.58
N GLY A 116 1.75 -3.74 8.22
CA GLY A 116 0.69 -4.73 8.37
C GLY A 116 -0.52 -4.19 9.13
N ALA A 117 -0.32 -3.47 10.23
CA ALA A 117 -1.39 -2.84 10.99
C ALA A 117 -2.16 -1.80 10.14
N LEU A 118 -1.45 -0.98 9.36
CA LEU A 118 -2.05 -0.03 8.42
C LEU A 118 -2.87 -0.76 7.34
N ALA A 119 -2.39 -1.91 6.86
CA ALA A 119 -3.11 -2.72 5.89
C ALA A 119 -4.45 -3.24 6.45
N VAL A 120 -4.46 -3.68 7.72
CA VAL A 120 -5.68 -4.12 8.42
C VAL A 120 -6.65 -2.96 8.62
N ALA A 121 -6.17 -1.78 8.99
CA ALA A 121 -7.01 -0.60 9.13
C ALA A 121 -7.66 -0.17 7.80
N ALA A 122 -6.91 -0.23 6.69
CA ALA A 122 -7.42 0.11 5.37
C ALA A 122 -8.50 -0.88 4.89
N ASP A 123 -8.31 -2.18 5.14
CA ASP A 123 -9.31 -3.21 4.79
C ASP A 123 -10.61 -3.06 5.61
N ARG A 124 -10.51 -2.67 6.89
CA ARG A 124 -11.69 -2.36 7.71
C ARG A 124 -12.49 -1.21 7.12
N ARG A 125 -11.83 -0.10 6.73
CA ARG A 125 -12.50 1.07 6.15
C ARG A 125 -13.22 0.77 4.83
N SER A 126 -12.69 -0.16 4.03
CA SER A 126 -13.31 -0.53 2.75
C SER A 126 -14.60 -1.34 2.89
N ARG A 127 -14.92 -1.86 4.08
CA ARG A 127 -16.12 -2.69 4.32
C ARG A 127 -17.30 -1.93 4.91
N ASP A 128 -17.16 -0.65 5.23
CA ASP A 128 -18.27 0.21 5.66
C ASP A 128 -18.76 1.07 4.49
N PRO A 129 -19.78 0.62 3.72
CA PRO A 129 -20.40 1.44 2.67
C PRO A 129 -21.32 2.56 3.21
N LEU A 130 -21.36 2.82 4.52
CA LEU A 130 -22.29 3.75 5.17
C LEU A 130 -21.62 4.81 6.07
N ALA A 131 -20.29 5.00 5.95
CA ALA A 131 -19.56 6.07 6.64
C ALA A 131 -19.32 7.28 5.73
#